data_AF-A0A6L8FT61-F1
#
_entry.id   AF-A0A6L8FT61-F1
#
_cell.length_a   1.000
_cell.length_b   1.000
_cell.length_c   1.000
_cell.angle_alpha   90.00
_cell.angle_beta   90.00
_cell.angle_gamma   90.00
#
_symmetry.space_group_name_H-M   'P 1'
#
loop_
_entity.id
_entity.type
_entity.pdbx_description
1 polymer ?
#
loop_
_entity_poly.entity_id
_entity_poly.type
_entity_poly.pdbx_seq_one_letter_code
_entity_poly.pdbx_strand_id
1 'polypeptide(L)'
;MLLRSRGENYRYFFSKSSDPIWLSHLEQNGYFKNPPNSVVLSDSSVQYPFWPELEYLKNISQNATEEIIQEEIIRIVLKLPAVDNPRVYNYILDIALSLDGEQSVRLKPKMLEYAKLEYQFLAHRYHELLAHWTTENQTQAALELAEILIQFHPNPQDQENQNAQSSS
;
A
#
# COMPACT_ATOMS: atom_id res chain seq x y z
N MET A 1 -25.24 14.39 7.84
CA MET A 1 -24.55 13.12 8.16
C MET A 1 -24.74 12.14 7.00
N LEU A 2 -23.92 12.24 5.95
CA LEU A 2 -24.07 11.49 4.68
C LEU A 2 -23.10 10.29 4.55
N LEU A 3 -22.18 10.08 5.49
CA LEU A 3 -21.15 9.04 5.42
C LEU A 3 -21.52 7.72 6.12
N ARG A 4 -22.80 7.52 6.50
CA ARG A 4 -23.23 6.35 7.29
C ARG A 4 -23.66 5.12 6.47
N SER A 5 -23.94 5.23 5.17
CA SER A 5 -24.16 4.05 4.33
C SER A 5 -22.92 3.76 3.51
N ARG A 6 -22.41 2.52 3.55
CA ARG A 6 -21.36 2.02 2.62
C ARG A 6 -21.93 1.82 1.21
N GLY A 7 -22.75 2.76 0.73
CA GLY A 7 -23.41 2.75 -0.57
C GLY A 7 -22.65 3.57 -1.62
N GLU A 8 -23.29 3.87 -2.75
CA GLU A 8 -22.65 4.57 -3.87
C GLU A 8 -22.12 5.97 -3.50
N ASN A 9 -22.85 6.72 -2.66
CA ASN A 9 -22.42 8.04 -2.19
C ASN A 9 -21.10 7.99 -1.40
N TYR A 10 -20.85 6.90 -0.68
CA TYR A 10 -19.61 6.71 0.07
C TYR A 10 -18.43 6.53 -0.88
N ARG A 11 -18.55 5.59 -1.83
CA ARG A 11 -17.50 5.35 -2.82
C ARG A 11 -17.29 6.58 -3.70
N TYR A 12 -18.35 7.28 -4.05
CA TYR A 12 -18.28 8.51 -4.82
C TYR A 12 -17.51 9.60 -4.06
N PHE A 13 -17.80 9.82 -2.77
CA PHE A 13 -17.10 10.81 -1.97
C PHE A 13 -15.58 10.56 -1.96
N PHE A 14 -15.15 9.35 -1.59
CA PHE A 14 -13.72 9.04 -1.48
C PHE A 14 -13.01 9.00 -2.84
N SER A 15 -13.67 8.53 -3.90
CA SER A 15 -13.06 8.49 -5.24
C SER A 15 -12.95 9.86 -5.92
N LYS A 16 -13.81 10.83 -5.55
CA LYS A 16 -13.81 12.18 -6.14
C LYS A 16 -13.18 13.26 -5.28
N SER A 17 -13.08 13.04 -3.97
CA SER A 17 -12.44 14.00 -3.09
C SER A 17 -10.93 13.90 -3.19
N SER A 18 -10.29 15.05 -3.39
CA SER A 18 -8.83 15.24 -3.34
C SER A 18 -8.47 16.43 -2.44
N ASP A 19 -9.43 16.89 -1.62
CA ASP A 19 -9.26 18.04 -0.74
C ASP A 19 -8.72 17.56 0.62
N PRO A 20 -7.53 18.03 1.05
CA PRO A 20 -6.93 17.64 2.32
C PRO A 20 -7.73 18.09 3.56
N ILE A 21 -8.70 19.01 3.43
CA ILE A 21 -9.50 19.51 4.56
C ILE A 21 -10.20 18.40 5.37
N TRP A 22 -10.49 17.26 4.73
CA TRP A 22 -11.14 16.13 5.41
C TRP A 22 -10.17 15.18 6.12
N LEU A 23 -8.86 15.28 5.87
CA LEU A 23 -7.88 14.30 6.34
C LEU A 23 -7.93 14.13 7.87
N SER A 24 -7.84 15.24 8.60
CA SER A 24 -7.91 15.26 10.07
C SER A 24 -9.24 14.72 10.58
N HIS A 25 -10.36 15.10 9.97
CA HIS A 25 -11.69 14.62 10.38
C HIS A 25 -11.85 13.12 10.16
N LEU A 26 -11.44 12.61 9.00
CA LEU A 26 -11.53 11.20 8.64
C LEU A 26 -10.63 10.34 9.56
N GLU A 27 -9.43 10.81 9.87
CA GLU A 27 -8.55 10.08 10.77
C GLU A 27 -9.13 10.00 12.19
N GLN A 28 -9.58 11.13 12.75
CA GLN A 28 -10.16 11.19 14.10
C GLN A 28 -11.37 10.26 14.25
N ASN A 29 -12.17 10.12 13.19
CA ASN A 29 -13.32 9.22 13.15
C ASN A 29 -12.96 7.77 12.81
N GLY A 30 -11.67 7.45 12.60
CA GLY A 30 -11.17 6.09 12.47
C GLY A 30 -11.35 5.44 11.09
N TYR A 31 -11.55 6.23 10.04
CA TYR A 31 -11.73 5.74 8.67
C TYR A 31 -10.52 4.95 8.14
N PHE A 32 -9.31 5.23 8.64
CA PHE A 32 -8.08 4.53 8.24
C PHE A 32 -7.68 3.38 9.17
N LYS A 33 -8.51 3.01 10.15
CA LYS A 33 -8.13 2.03 11.18
C LYS A 33 -8.30 0.56 10.77
N ASN A 34 -9.18 0.28 9.81
CA ASN A 34 -9.62 -1.08 9.50
C ASN A 34 -9.46 -1.36 8.00
N PRO A 35 -8.23 -1.69 7.53
CA PRO A 35 -8.05 -2.12 6.15
C PRO A 35 -8.89 -3.37 5.85
N PRO A 36 -9.45 -3.51 4.64
CA PRO A 36 -10.15 -4.72 4.27
C PRO A 36 -9.14 -5.85 3.98
N ASN A 37 -9.30 -6.97 4.68
CA ASN A 37 -8.59 -8.22 4.37
C ASN A 37 -9.08 -8.82 3.04
N SER A 38 -8.30 -9.76 2.49
CA SER A 38 -8.75 -10.64 1.43
C SER A 38 -9.94 -11.49 1.89
N VAL A 39 -10.75 -11.94 0.93
CA VAL A 39 -11.92 -12.78 1.21
C VAL A 39 -11.86 -13.98 0.28
N VAL A 40 -11.81 -15.18 0.86
CA VAL A 40 -11.97 -16.43 0.10
C VAL A 40 -13.46 -16.70 -0.09
N LEU A 41 -13.89 -16.84 -1.34
CA LEU A 41 -15.28 -17.11 -1.72
C LEU A 41 -15.58 -18.61 -1.70
N SER A 42 -16.86 -18.96 -1.77
CA SER A 42 -17.32 -20.37 -1.70
C SER A 42 -16.80 -21.25 -2.83
N ASP A 43 -16.39 -20.65 -3.95
CA ASP A 43 -15.79 -21.32 -5.11
C ASP A 43 -14.26 -21.39 -5.04
N SER A 44 -13.66 -21.10 -3.87
CA SER A 44 -12.22 -21.02 -3.64
C SER A 44 -11.49 -19.89 -4.37
N SER A 45 -12.22 -18.96 -5.03
CA SER A 45 -11.61 -17.74 -5.56
C SER A 45 -11.29 -16.75 -4.42
N VAL A 46 -10.23 -15.95 -4.60
CA VAL A 46 -9.83 -14.91 -3.64
C VAL A 46 -10.24 -13.54 -4.18
N GLN A 47 -11.01 -12.80 -3.37
CA GLN A 47 -11.37 -11.42 -3.63
C GLN A 47 -10.49 -10.48 -2.79
N TYR A 48 -10.03 -9.40 -3.42
CA TYR A 48 -9.30 -8.31 -2.77
C TYR A 48 -10.20 -7.07 -2.72
N PRO A 49 -10.91 -6.82 -1.61
CA PRO A 49 -11.86 -5.71 -1.54
C PRO A 49 -11.17 -4.36 -1.73
N PHE A 50 -11.89 -3.43 -2.34
CA PHE A 50 -11.45 -2.05 -2.51
C PHE A 50 -11.50 -1.29 -1.18
N TRP A 51 -10.58 -0.35 -0.96
CA TRP A 51 -10.56 0.51 0.23
C TRP A 51 -10.68 2.00 -0.16
N PRO A 52 -11.92 2.53 -0.24
CA PRO A 52 -12.17 3.92 -0.64
C PRO A 52 -11.35 4.94 0.15
N GLU A 53 -11.24 4.74 1.45
CA GLU A 53 -10.55 5.65 2.36
C GLU A 53 -9.06 5.79 2.00
N LEU A 54 -8.40 4.69 1.62
CA LEU A 54 -7.01 4.75 1.20
C LEU A 54 -6.85 5.29 -0.24
N GLU A 55 -7.83 5.07 -1.12
CA GLU A 55 -7.87 5.74 -2.42
C GLU A 55 -7.94 7.27 -2.26
N TYR A 56 -8.69 7.78 -1.29
CA TYR A 56 -8.71 9.20 -0.97
C TYR A 56 -7.34 9.73 -0.52
N LEU A 57 -6.62 9.01 0.34
CA LEU A 57 -5.24 9.39 0.69
C LEU A 57 -4.34 9.48 -0.54
N LYS A 58 -4.43 8.50 -1.44
CA LYS A 58 -3.70 8.50 -2.72
C LYS A 58 -4.06 9.72 -3.56
N ASN A 59 -5.35 10.08 -3.65
CA ASN A 59 -5.77 11.23 -4.44
C ASN A 59 -5.24 12.57 -3.86
N ILE A 60 -5.11 12.67 -2.53
CA ILE A 60 -4.50 13.85 -1.89
C ILE A 60 -3.00 13.87 -2.12
N SER A 61 -2.31 12.73 -1.96
CA SER A 61 -0.84 12.69 -2.10
C SER A 61 -0.39 13.19 -3.47
N GLN A 62 -1.17 12.94 -4.52
CA GLN A 62 -0.90 13.42 -5.88
C GLN A 62 -0.90 14.95 -6.03
N ASN A 63 -1.53 15.68 -5.09
CA ASN A 63 -1.64 17.14 -5.12
C ASN A 63 -1.00 17.80 -3.89
N ALA A 64 -0.35 17.02 -3.01
CA ALA A 64 0.17 17.50 -1.73
C ALA A 64 1.55 18.15 -1.90
N THR A 65 1.58 19.45 -2.18
CA THR A 65 2.84 20.23 -2.22
C THR A 65 3.27 20.74 -0.85
N GLU A 66 2.34 20.84 0.09
CA GLU A 66 2.62 21.30 1.45
C GLU A 66 3.20 20.17 2.30
N GLU A 67 4.39 20.39 2.88
CA GLU A 67 5.10 19.40 3.70
C GLU A 67 4.24 18.90 4.87
N ILE A 68 3.42 19.77 5.48
CA ILE A 68 2.54 19.40 6.59
C ILE A 68 1.50 18.34 6.17
N ILE A 69 1.00 18.42 4.94
CA ILE A 69 0.03 17.46 4.42
C ILE A 69 0.72 16.13 4.08
N GLN A 70 1.91 16.19 3.48
CA GLN A 70 2.72 14.99 3.23
C GLN A 70 3.05 14.25 4.54
N GLU A 71 3.43 14.98 5.59
CA GLU A 71 3.68 14.44 6.93
C GLU A 71 2.45 13.72 7.50
N GLU A 72 1.27 14.35 7.41
CA GLU A 72 0.02 13.72 7.88
C GLU A 72 -0.30 12.42 7.15
N ILE A 73 -0.14 12.41 5.82
CA ILE A 73 -0.34 11.21 4.98
C ILE A 73 0.62 10.10 5.42
N ILE A 74 1.91 10.40 5.54
CA ILE A 74 2.94 9.43 5.94
C ILE A 74 2.62 8.86 7.31
N ARG A 75 2.26 9.73 8.27
CA ARG A 75 1.90 9.33 9.62
C ARG A 75 0.69 8.41 9.65
N ILE A 76 -0.33 8.64 8.80
CA ILE A 76 -1.50 7.77 8.70
C ILE A 76 -1.10 6.42 8.09
N VAL A 77 -0.36 6.42 6.99
CA VAL A 77 0.06 5.20 6.28
C VAL A 77 0.94 4.31 7.16
N LEU A 78 1.88 4.88 7.92
CA LEU A 78 2.75 4.12 8.82
C LEU A 78 1.98 3.47 9.99
N LYS A 79 0.83 4.03 10.39
CA LYS A 79 -0.04 3.46 11.44
C LYS A 79 -0.93 2.33 10.96
N LEU A 80 -1.04 2.10 9.65
CA LEU A 80 -1.88 1.03 9.12
C LEU A 80 -1.38 -0.34 9.62
N PRO A 81 -2.26 -1.24 10.06
CA PRO A 81 -1.84 -2.60 10.39
C PRO A 81 -1.47 -3.37 9.12
N ALA A 82 -0.74 -4.46 9.29
CA ALA A 82 -0.51 -5.40 8.20
C ALA A 82 -1.84 -6.04 7.76
N VAL A 83 -1.99 -6.25 6.45
CA VAL A 83 -3.20 -6.78 5.83
C VAL A 83 -2.83 -7.75 4.71
N ASP A 84 -3.61 -8.78 4.51
CA ASP A 84 -3.44 -9.75 3.42
C ASP A 84 -4.09 -9.28 2.10
N ASN A 85 -4.13 -7.97 1.85
CA ASN A 85 -4.77 -7.38 0.68
C ASN A 85 -3.75 -6.59 -0.17
N PRO A 86 -3.21 -7.19 -1.24
CA PRO A 86 -2.27 -6.58 -2.17
C PRO A 86 -2.74 -5.25 -2.75
N ARG A 87 -4.06 -5.03 -2.88
CA ARG A 87 -4.61 -3.76 -3.37
C ARG A 87 -4.34 -2.61 -2.39
N VAL A 88 -4.30 -2.87 -1.09
CA VAL A 88 -3.94 -1.87 -0.07
C VAL A 88 -2.51 -1.39 -0.29
N TYR A 89 -1.56 -2.30 -0.49
CA TYR A 89 -0.17 -1.94 -0.76
C TYR A 89 0.01 -1.23 -2.11
N ASN A 90 -0.87 -1.49 -3.08
CA ASN A 90 -0.84 -0.76 -4.35
C ASN A 90 -1.14 0.73 -4.13
N TYR A 91 -2.12 1.06 -3.28
CA TYR A 91 -2.36 2.45 -2.90
C TYR A 91 -1.20 3.04 -2.13
N ILE A 92 -0.56 2.29 -1.23
CA ILE A 92 0.60 2.78 -0.48
C ILE A 92 1.78 3.06 -1.44
N LEU A 93 2.00 2.22 -2.44
CA LEU A 93 3.01 2.43 -3.46
C LEU A 93 2.69 3.68 -4.30
N ASP A 94 1.45 3.84 -4.75
CA ASP A 94 1.02 5.03 -5.49
C ASP A 94 1.17 6.32 -4.65
N ILE A 95 0.89 6.25 -3.34
CA ILE A 95 1.15 7.34 -2.40
C ILE A 95 2.65 7.64 -2.35
N ALA A 96 3.49 6.63 -2.13
CA ALA A 96 4.93 6.81 -2.05
C ALA A 96 5.51 7.42 -3.33
N LEU A 97 5.05 7.01 -4.51
CA LEU A 97 5.47 7.61 -5.80
C LEU A 97 5.01 9.05 -5.99
N SER A 98 3.99 9.50 -5.26
CA SER A 98 3.48 10.87 -5.34
C SER A 98 4.21 11.84 -4.39
N LEU A 99 4.94 11.32 -3.41
CA LEU A 99 5.66 12.12 -2.41
C LEU A 99 7.09 12.43 -2.89
N ASP A 100 7.65 13.54 -2.42
CA ASP A 100 9.05 13.90 -2.66
C ASP A 100 9.99 12.82 -2.12
N GLY A 101 11.21 12.68 -2.67
CA GLY A 101 12.05 11.52 -2.41
C GLY A 101 12.28 11.22 -0.92
N GLU A 102 12.64 12.23 -0.13
CA GLU A 102 12.84 12.07 1.32
C GLU A 102 11.57 11.59 2.03
N GLN A 103 10.42 12.17 1.67
CA GLN A 103 9.12 11.86 2.25
C GLN A 103 8.64 10.46 1.83
N SER A 104 8.85 10.10 0.57
CA SER A 104 8.56 8.80 -0.01
C SER A 104 9.33 7.66 0.68
N VAL A 105 10.63 7.86 0.94
CA VAL A 105 11.49 6.86 1.60
C VAL A 105 10.99 6.51 3.01
N ARG A 106 10.32 7.43 3.70
CA ARG A 106 9.75 7.16 5.03
C ARG A 106 8.69 6.06 5.00
N LEU A 107 8.07 5.79 3.84
CA LEU A 107 7.13 4.69 3.64
C LEU A 107 7.79 3.34 3.30
N LYS A 108 9.12 3.29 3.15
CA LYS A 108 9.87 2.05 2.92
C LYS A 108 9.49 0.89 3.86
N PRO A 109 9.27 1.07 5.18
CA PRO A 109 8.88 -0.03 6.06
C PRO A 109 7.60 -0.75 5.60
N LYS A 110 6.63 -0.04 5.00
CA LYS A 110 5.41 -0.64 4.45
C LYS A 110 5.65 -1.39 3.14
N MET A 111 6.61 -0.94 2.35
CA MET A 111 7.04 -1.65 1.14
C MET A 111 7.77 -2.94 1.47
N LEU A 112 8.56 -2.96 2.54
CA LEU A 112 9.23 -4.16 3.05
C LEU A 112 8.25 -5.16 3.68
N GLU A 113 7.17 -4.67 4.28
CA GLU A 113 6.08 -5.50 4.76
C GLU A 113 5.42 -6.25 3.59
N TYR A 114 5.15 -5.55 2.47
CA TYR A 114 4.59 -6.15 1.27
C TYR A 114 5.53 -7.18 0.61
N ALA A 115 6.84 -6.88 0.56
CA ALA A 115 7.86 -7.76 -0.02
C ALA A 115 8.03 -9.09 0.72
N LYS A 116 7.37 -9.27 1.87
CA LYS A 116 7.36 -10.51 2.66
C LYS A 116 6.07 -11.30 2.51
N LEU A 117 5.05 -10.76 1.83
CA LEU A 117 3.82 -11.49 1.57
C LEU A 117 4.08 -12.63 0.57
N GLU A 118 3.30 -13.71 0.74
CA GLU A 118 3.34 -14.88 -0.15
C GLU A 118 2.96 -14.50 -1.59
N TYR A 119 1.97 -13.63 -1.76
CA TYR A 119 1.48 -13.20 -3.07
C TYR A 119 1.85 -11.75 -3.38
N GLN A 120 2.99 -11.58 -4.07
CA GLN A 120 3.56 -10.28 -4.43
C GLN A 120 3.13 -9.79 -5.82
N PHE A 121 1.83 -9.60 -6.01
CA PHE A 121 1.27 -9.01 -7.25
C PHE A 121 1.94 -7.69 -7.68
N LEU A 122 2.50 -6.89 -6.77
CA LEU A 122 3.16 -5.62 -7.10
C LEU A 122 4.68 -5.74 -7.33
N ALA A 123 5.23 -6.96 -7.33
CA ALA A 123 6.67 -7.16 -7.55
C ALA A 123 7.16 -6.43 -8.83
N HIS A 124 6.34 -6.48 -9.87
CA HIS A 124 6.60 -5.81 -11.15
C HIS A 124 6.65 -4.29 -11.07
N ARG A 125 6.13 -3.63 -10.02
CA ARG A 125 6.10 -2.17 -9.86
C ARG A 125 7.20 -1.59 -8.98
N TYR A 126 7.95 -2.42 -8.25
CA TYR A 126 9.02 -1.91 -7.40
C TYR A 126 10.09 -1.13 -8.15
N HIS A 127 10.30 -1.43 -9.43
CA HIS A 127 11.22 -0.66 -10.27
C HIS A 127 10.82 0.83 -10.37
N GLU A 128 9.52 1.16 -10.31
CA GLU A 128 9.03 2.55 -10.29
C GLU A 128 9.54 3.27 -9.04
N LEU A 129 9.47 2.61 -7.88
CA LEU A 129 9.91 3.18 -6.61
C LEU A 129 11.43 3.31 -6.52
N LEU A 130 12.17 2.33 -7.06
CA LEU A 130 13.62 2.41 -7.17
C LEU A 130 14.05 3.56 -8.09
N ALA A 131 13.41 3.72 -9.25
CA ALA A 131 13.66 4.83 -10.16
C ALA A 131 13.33 6.18 -9.52
N HIS A 132 12.21 6.27 -8.80
CA HIS A 132 11.79 7.46 -8.06
C HIS A 132 12.86 7.89 -7.04
N TRP A 133 13.23 6.97 -6.14
CA TRP A 133 14.21 7.26 -5.09
C TRP A 133 15.61 7.58 -5.65
N THR A 134 16.07 6.86 -6.67
CA THR A 134 17.38 7.16 -7.28
C THR A 134 17.40 8.53 -7.97
N THR A 135 16.33 8.92 -8.65
CA THR A 135 16.21 10.24 -9.30
C THR A 135 16.20 11.37 -8.27
N GLU A 136 15.65 11.13 -7.09
CA GLU A 136 15.58 12.06 -5.97
C GLU A 136 16.80 11.99 -5.02
N ASN A 137 17.92 11.41 -5.47
CA ASN A 137 19.16 11.24 -4.69
C ASN A 137 19.04 10.37 -3.42
N GLN A 138 17.98 9.58 -3.30
CA GLN A 138 17.75 8.60 -2.22
C GLN A 138 18.31 7.21 -2.56
N THR A 139 19.50 7.17 -3.18
CA THR A 139 20.10 5.94 -3.75
C THR A 139 20.31 4.84 -2.72
N GLN A 140 20.71 5.20 -1.48
CA GLN A 140 20.93 4.22 -0.42
C GLN A 140 19.63 3.48 -0.06
N ALA A 141 18.51 4.20 0.03
CA ALA A 141 17.21 3.60 0.31
C ALA A 141 16.73 2.69 -0.83
N ALA A 142 16.99 3.09 -2.08
CA ALA A 142 16.71 2.26 -3.25
C ALA A 142 17.53 0.96 -3.24
N LEU A 143 18.83 1.05 -2.95
CA LEU A 143 19.70 -0.12 -2.88
C LEU A 143 19.23 -1.12 -1.82
N GLU A 144 18.89 -0.65 -0.61
CA GLU A 144 18.39 -1.50 0.48
C GLU A 144 17.09 -2.23 0.11
N LEU A 145 16.16 -1.56 -0.59
CA LEU A 145 14.95 -2.21 -1.08
C LEU A 145 15.28 -3.23 -2.17
N ALA A 146 16.15 -2.88 -3.13
CA ALA A 146 16.54 -3.78 -4.21
C ALA A 146 17.22 -5.05 -3.71
N GLU A 147 18.09 -4.96 -2.71
CA GLU A 147 18.74 -6.12 -2.10
C GLU A 147 17.72 -7.13 -1.54
N ILE A 148 16.66 -6.64 -0.89
CA ILE A 148 15.61 -7.48 -0.33
C ILE A 148 14.78 -8.13 -1.44
N LEU A 149 14.47 -7.39 -2.52
CA LEU A 149 13.72 -7.91 -3.66
C LEU A 149 14.51 -8.98 -4.45
N ILE A 150 15.83 -8.83 -4.54
CA ILE A 150 16.71 -9.76 -5.26
C ILE A 150 16.99 -11.02 -4.44
N GLN A 151 16.95 -10.95 -3.11
CA GLN A 151 17.24 -12.07 -2.21
C GLN A 151 16.27 -13.26 -2.29
N PHE A 152 15.37 -13.32 -3.29
CA PHE A 152 14.59 -14.50 -3.70
C PHE A 152 14.02 -15.27 -2.49
N HIS A 153 12.90 -14.81 -1.95
CA HIS A 153 12.14 -15.65 -1.02
C HIS A 153 11.57 -16.83 -1.83
N PRO A 154 11.90 -18.09 -1.50
CA PRO A 154 11.33 -19.24 -2.18
C PRO A 154 9.80 -19.21 -2.05
N ASN A 155 9.09 -19.45 -3.14
CA ASN A 155 7.64 -19.63 -3.09
C ASN A 155 7.33 -20.85 -2.19
N PRO A 156 6.42 -20.76 -1.20
CA PRO A 156 6.04 -21.92 -0.38
C PRO A 156 5.59 -23.13 -1.22
N GLN A 157 4.99 -22.91 -2.39
CA GLN A 157 4.62 -23.99 -3.31
C GLN A 157 5.83 -24.70 -3.95
N ASP A 158 6.97 -24.02 -4.09
CA ASP A 158 8.21 -24.65 -4.56
C ASP A 158 8.80 -25.54 -3.45
N GLN A 159 8.57 -25.22 -2.17
CA GLN A 159 8.98 -26.06 -1.04
C GLN A 159 8.10 -27.32 -0.91
N GLU A 160 6.78 -27.20 -1.13
CA GLU A 160 5.87 -28.37 -1.14
C GLU A 160 6.21 -29.34 -2.27
N ASN A 161 6.49 -28.83 -3.48
CA ASN A 161 6.88 -29.66 -4.61
C ASN A 161 8.24 -30.33 -4.41
N GLN A 162 9.21 -29.65 -3.78
CA GLN A 162 10.51 -30.23 -3.45
C GLN A 162 10.43 -31.29 -2.34
N ASN A 163 9.56 -31.11 -1.35
CA ASN A 163 9.34 -32.10 -0.28
C ASN A 163 8.60 -33.34 -0.78
N ALA A 164 7.64 -33.17 -1.70
CA ALA A 164 6.94 -34.27 -2.35
C ALA A 164 7.87 -35.11 -3.25
N GLN A 165 8.79 -34.46 -3.97
CA GLN A 165 9.77 -35.14 -4.83
C GLN A 165 10.91 -35.80 -4.05
N SER A 166 11.25 -35.32 -2.86
CA SER A 166 12.29 -35.92 -2.00
C SER A 166 11.78 -37.10 -1.14
N SER A 167 10.47 -37.34 -1.15
CA SER A 167 9.80 -38.41 -0.41
C SER A 167 9.36 -39.59 -1.30
N SER A 168 9.77 -39.59 -2.58
CA SER A 168 9.55 -40.66 -3.56
C SER A 168 10.88 -41.32 -3.93
#